data_AF-A0A2G1YUS2-F1
#
_entry.id   AF-A0A2G1YUS2-F1
#
_cell.length_a   1.000
_cell.length_b   1.000
_cell.length_c   1.000
_cell.angle_alpha   90.00
_cell.angle_beta   90.00
_cell.angle_gamma   90.00
#
_symmetry.space_group_name_H-M   'P 1'
#
loop_
_entity.id
_entity.type
_entity.pdbx_description
1 polymer ?
#
loop_
_entity_poly.entity_id
_entity_poly.type
_entity_poly.pdbx_seq_one_letter_code
_entity_poly.pdbx_strand_id
1 'polypeptide(L)'
;KNWNLGWLDIQALFENAMSIHKFPMVDRDPVPRWSFGRATLMGDAAHAMYPNGSNGVSQGVLDAMTFADLLETATDIKAALLDYQSARLETTKRITLANRQTGPEQVMQMVKDQCPGACGETHSCIPTYVLEEVATAYKKLAGFDRKSLGTRVI
;
A
#
# COMPACT_ATOMS: atom_id res chain seq x y z
N LYS A 1 -14.83 16.60 24.76
CA LYS A 1 -14.14 17.35 23.70
C LYS A 1 -15.08 17.43 22.52
N ASN A 2 -15.50 18.62 22.11
CA ASN A 2 -16.35 18.82 20.95
C ASN A 2 -15.43 18.61 19.73
N TRP A 3 -15.83 17.80 18.74
CA TRP A 3 -15.02 17.43 17.57
C TRP A 3 -14.81 18.60 16.58
N ASN A 4 -14.60 19.81 17.11
CA ASN A 4 -14.39 21.04 16.40
C ASN A 4 -12.91 21.43 16.56
N LEU A 5 -12.20 21.49 15.43
CA LEU A 5 -10.77 21.78 15.33
C LEU A 5 -10.48 23.27 15.10
N GLY A 6 -11.48 24.15 15.22
CA GLY A 6 -11.43 25.58 14.92
C GLY A 6 -11.51 25.88 13.42
N TRP A 7 -10.75 25.16 12.60
CA TRP A 7 -10.78 25.28 11.13
C TRP A 7 -11.70 24.24 10.46
N LEU A 8 -12.12 23.20 11.19
CA LEU A 8 -13.03 22.16 10.72
C LEU A 8 -13.96 21.73 11.85
N ASP A 9 -15.26 21.87 11.62
CA ASP A 9 -16.28 21.28 12.46
C ASP A 9 -16.70 19.92 11.88
N ILE A 10 -16.27 18.84 12.53
CA ILE A 10 -16.53 17.48 12.05
C ILE A 10 -18.02 17.14 12.12
N GLN A 11 -18.75 17.67 13.10
CA GLN A 11 -20.18 17.40 13.23
C GLN A 11 -20.95 18.10 12.11
N ALA A 12 -20.68 19.39 11.89
CA ALA A 12 -21.31 20.13 10.79
C ALA A 12 -20.97 19.51 9.42
N LEU A 13 -19.76 18.97 9.23
CA LEU A 13 -19.38 18.25 8.00
C LEU A 13 -20.31 17.07 7.72
N PHE A 14 -20.63 16.25 8.72
CA PHE A 14 -21.55 15.12 8.55
C PHE A 14 -23.00 15.56 8.37
N GLU A 15 -23.46 16.55 9.12
CA GLU A 15 -24.84 17.07 9.03
C GLU A 15 -25.15 17.69 7.66
N ASN A 16 -24.15 18.29 7.00
CA ASN A 16 -24.31 18.92 5.69
C ASN A 16 -23.96 18.00 4.51
N ALA A 17 -23.58 16.74 4.76
CA ALA A 17 -23.27 15.80 3.69
C ALA A 17 -24.54 15.42 2.90
N MET A 18 -24.53 15.60 1.57
CA MET A 18 -25.67 15.21 0.71
C MET A 18 -25.96 13.70 0.78
N SER A 19 -24.92 12.89 0.95
CA SER A 19 -25.02 11.44 1.15
C SER A 19 -23.82 10.93 1.92
N ILE A 20 -24.02 9.82 2.65
CA ILE A 20 -22.96 9.11 3.35
C ILE A 20 -22.96 7.68 2.82
N HIS A 21 -21.85 7.29 2.18
CA HIS A 21 -21.66 5.95 1.65
C HIS A 21 -20.71 5.16 2.54
N LYS A 22 -21.00 3.87 2.74
CA LYS A 22 -20.16 2.96 3.50
C LYS A 22 -19.58 1.91 2.57
N PHE A 23 -18.26 1.93 2.43
CA PHE A 23 -17.51 0.92 1.69
C PHE A 23 -16.74 0.06 2.70
N PRO A 24 -17.07 -1.24 2.84
CA PRO A 24 -16.31 -2.10 3.72
C PRO A 24 -14.88 -2.24 3.18
N MET A 25 -13.90 -2.08 4.07
CA MET A 25 -12.50 -2.32 3.74
C MET A 25 -12.27 -3.83 3.66
N VAL A 26 -12.09 -4.33 2.45
CA VAL A 26 -11.96 -5.77 2.15
C VAL A 26 -10.68 -6.02 1.36
N ASP A 27 -10.08 -7.18 1.59
CA ASP A 27 -8.95 -7.69 0.81
C ASP A 27 -9.19 -9.15 0.42
N ARG A 28 -8.21 -9.78 -0.24
CA ARG A 28 -8.26 -11.21 -0.56
C ARG A 28 -6.96 -11.91 -0.21
N ASP A 29 -7.07 -13.20 0.11
CA ASP A 29 -5.88 -14.04 0.25
C ASP A 29 -5.11 -14.10 -1.08
N PRO A 30 -3.78 -13.92 -1.05
CA PRO A 30 -2.97 -14.00 -2.26
C PRO A 30 -3.11 -15.35 -2.96
N VAL A 31 -3.47 -15.32 -4.24
CA VAL A 31 -3.57 -16.52 -5.06
C VAL A 31 -2.20 -16.91 -5.64
N PRO A 32 -1.90 -18.20 -5.81
CA PRO A 32 -0.56 -18.65 -6.23
C PRO A 32 -0.29 -18.47 -7.73
N ARG A 33 -1.26 -18.02 -8.51
CA ARG A 33 -1.17 -17.93 -9.98
C ARG A 33 -2.11 -16.87 -10.54
N TRP A 34 -1.64 -16.12 -11.53
CA TRP A 34 -2.36 -15.08 -12.25
C TRP A 34 -2.49 -15.38 -13.75
N SER A 35 -1.53 -16.06 -14.36
CA SER A 35 -1.42 -16.21 -15.82
C SER A 35 -1.95 -17.56 -16.32
N PHE A 36 -2.87 -17.51 -17.28
CA PHE A 36 -3.56 -18.65 -17.90
C PHE A 36 -3.53 -18.53 -19.42
N GLY A 37 -2.58 -19.20 -20.07
CA GLY A 37 -2.44 -19.14 -21.52
C GLY A 37 -2.11 -17.72 -21.97
N ARG A 38 -3.05 -17.04 -22.63
CA ARG A 38 -2.91 -15.67 -23.14
C ARG A 38 -3.62 -14.61 -22.28
N ALA A 39 -4.05 -14.97 -21.07
CA ALA A 39 -4.68 -14.06 -20.12
C ALA A 39 -3.87 -14.00 -18.81
N THR A 40 -3.86 -12.83 -18.15
CA THR A 40 -3.29 -12.67 -16.80
C THR A 40 -4.12 -11.69 -15.98
N LEU A 41 -3.98 -11.75 -14.66
CA LEU A 41 -4.62 -10.83 -13.71
C LEU A 41 -3.67 -9.66 -13.39
N MET A 42 -4.22 -8.47 -13.14
CA MET A 42 -3.48 -7.25 -12.79
C MET A 42 -4.29 -6.39 -11.82
N GLY A 43 -3.61 -5.59 -10.99
CA GLY A 43 -4.27 -4.72 -10.02
C GLY A 43 -5.13 -5.50 -9.01
N ASP A 44 -6.26 -4.94 -8.59
CA ASP A 44 -7.15 -5.58 -7.61
C ASP A 44 -7.67 -6.97 -8.06
N ALA A 45 -7.73 -7.24 -9.36
CA ALA A 45 -8.08 -8.57 -9.87
C ALA A 45 -7.02 -9.63 -9.51
N ALA A 46 -5.76 -9.22 -9.36
CA ALA A 46 -4.65 -10.08 -8.96
C ALA A 46 -4.35 -10.02 -7.46
N HIS A 47 -4.45 -8.84 -6.85
CA HIS A 47 -3.98 -8.56 -5.50
C HIS A 47 -4.81 -7.48 -4.79
N ALA A 48 -6.13 -7.64 -4.70
CA ALA A 48 -6.97 -6.77 -3.87
C ALA A 48 -6.44 -6.67 -2.43
N MET A 49 -6.02 -5.47 -2.01
CA MET A 49 -5.37 -5.21 -0.74
C MET A 49 -6.26 -4.42 0.21
N TYR A 50 -6.06 -4.62 1.52
CA TYR A 50 -6.61 -3.70 2.51
C TYR A 50 -6.02 -2.31 2.28
N PRO A 51 -6.80 -1.21 2.36
CA PRO A 51 -6.41 0.12 1.88
C PRO A 51 -5.39 0.86 2.77
N ASN A 52 -4.50 0.12 3.43
CA ASN A 52 -3.41 0.68 4.21
C ASN A 52 -2.28 1.14 3.27
N GLY A 53 -1.82 2.37 3.48
CA GLY A 53 -0.67 2.94 2.76
C GLY A 53 -0.90 3.28 1.28
N SER A 54 -2.14 3.36 0.81
CA SER A 54 -2.48 3.71 -0.59
C SER A 54 -1.79 2.81 -1.64
N ASN A 55 -1.62 1.53 -1.33
CA ASN A 55 -0.86 0.61 -2.18
C ASN A 55 -1.62 0.06 -3.38
N GLY A 56 -2.95 -0.09 -3.33
CA GLY A 56 -3.70 -0.73 -4.42
C GLY A 56 -3.44 -0.09 -5.79
N VAL A 57 -3.68 1.22 -5.90
CA VAL A 57 -3.41 1.99 -7.13
C VAL A 57 -1.93 1.96 -7.50
N SER A 58 -1.05 2.21 -6.52
CA SER A 58 0.39 2.28 -6.74
C SER A 58 0.97 0.96 -7.28
N GLN A 59 0.51 -0.18 -6.75
CA GLN A 59 0.92 -1.50 -7.23
C GLN A 59 0.32 -1.81 -8.61
N GLY A 60 -0.91 -1.39 -8.90
CA GLY A 60 -1.48 -1.49 -10.24
C GLY A 60 -0.69 -0.70 -11.29
N VAL A 61 -0.17 0.48 -10.95
CA VAL A 61 0.73 1.24 -11.84
C VAL A 61 2.04 0.49 -12.08
N LEU A 62 2.67 -0.03 -11.01
CA LEU A 62 3.89 -0.83 -11.12
C LEU A 62 3.68 -2.11 -11.94
N ASP A 63 2.50 -2.73 -11.85
CA ASP A 63 2.15 -3.85 -12.68
C ASP A 63 2.09 -3.46 -14.15
N ALA A 64 1.37 -2.37 -14.49
CA ALA A 64 1.22 -1.91 -15.86
C ALA A 64 2.57 -1.58 -16.51
N MET A 65 3.47 -0.93 -15.77
CA MET A 65 4.84 -0.67 -16.22
C MET A 65 5.61 -1.97 -16.46
N THR A 66 5.67 -2.86 -15.47
CA THR A 66 6.38 -4.15 -15.58
C THR A 66 5.83 -4.99 -16.74
N PHE A 67 4.51 -4.95 -16.94
CA PHE A 67 3.84 -5.64 -18.02
C PHE A 67 4.21 -5.07 -19.38
N ALA A 68 4.23 -3.74 -19.53
CA ALA A 68 4.62 -3.07 -20.78
C ALA A 68 6.07 -3.42 -21.15
N ASP A 69 7.01 -3.28 -20.20
CA ASP A 69 8.44 -3.54 -20.42
C ASP A 69 8.70 -4.98 -20.90
N LEU A 70 8.01 -5.95 -20.27
CA LEU A 70 8.14 -7.36 -20.63
C LEU A 70 7.49 -7.68 -21.98
N LEU A 71 6.38 -7.02 -22.31
CA LEU A 71 5.72 -7.21 -23.60
C LEU A 71 6.49 -6.59 -24.76
N GLU A 72 7.17 -5.46 -24.55
CA GLU A 72 7.89 -4.75 -25.60
C GLU A 72 8.98 -5.63 -26.25
N THR A 73 9.64 -6.46 -25.46
CA THR A 73 10.74 -7.33 -25.90
C THR A 73 10.33 -8.78 -26.14
N ALA A 74 9.05 -9.12 -25.93
CA ALA A 74 8.56 -10.49 -25.97
C ALA A 74 8.39 -11.02 -27.41
N THR A 75 8.91 -12.22 -27.66
CA THR A 75 8.62 -12.99 -28.88
C THR A 75 7.52 -14.04 -28.67
N ASP A 76 7.24 -14.42 -27.42
CA ASP A 76 6.09 -15.24 -27.02
C ASP A 76 5.30 -14.56 -25.90
N ILE A 77 4.03 -14.27 -26.19
CA ILE A 77 3.12 -13.66 -25.22
C ILE A 77 2.99 -14.52 -23.95
N LYS A 78 2.93 -15.85 -24.08
CA LYS A 78 2.66 -16.72 -22.93
C LYS A 78 3.81 -16.68 -21.94
N ALA A 79 5.04 -16.67 -22.46
CA ALA A 79 6.25 -16.50 -21.66
C ALA A 79 6.24 -15.13 -20.94
N ALA A 80 5.98 -14.04 -21.67
CA ALA A 80 5.94 -12.71 -21.08
C ALA A 80 4.90 -12.56 -19.96
N LEU A 81 3.71 -13.18 -20.10
CA LEU A 81 2.70 -13.20 -19.03
C LEU A 81 3.18 -13.96 -17.79
N LEU A 82 4.00 -15.01 -17.95
CA LEU A 82 4.57 -15.76 -16.82
C LEU A 82 5.71 -14.99 -16.16
N ASP A 83 6.52 -14.28 -16.94
CA ASP A 83 7.58 -13.41 -16.42
C ASP A 83 6.99 -12.26 -15.61
N TYR A 84 5.91 -11.64 -16.11
CA TYR A 84 5.17 -10.60 -15.38
C TYR A 84 4.63 -11.13 -14.05
N GLN A 85 3.97 -12.30 -14.05
CA GLN A 85 3.50 -12.93 -12.82
C GLN A 85 4.66 -13.16 -11.85
N SER A 86 5.79 -13.71 -12.34
CA SER A 86 6.96 -14.02 -11.51
C SER A 86 7.58 -12.77 -10.88
N ALA A 87 7.59 -11.65 -11.60
CA ALA A 87 8.13 -10.39 -11.11
C ALA A 87 7.25 -9.74 -10.03
N ARG A 88 5.93 -9.94 -10.08
CA ARG A 88 4.96 -9.16 -9.30
C ARG A 88 4.25 -9.93 -8.19
N LEU A 89 4.07 -11.24 -8.33
CA LEU A 89 3.26 -12.06 -7.41
C LEU A 89 3.78 -12.05 -5.99
N GLU A 90 5.06 -12.38 -5.77
CA GLU A 90 5.59 -12.47 -4.39
C GLU A 90 5.66 -11.09 -3.72
N THR A 91 5.96 -10.04 -4.49
CA THR A 91 5.98 -8.67 -3.96
C THR A 91 4.61 -8.21 -3.48
N THR A 92 3.60 -8.31 -4.34
CA THR A 92 2.22 -7.90 -4.01
C THR A 92 1.59 -8.79 -2.94
N LYS A 93 1.89 -10.09 -2.92
CA LYS A 93 1.51 -11.01 -1.82
C LYS A 93 2.03 -10.52 -0.47
N ARG A 94 3.34 -10.20 -0.37
CA ARG A 94 3.92 -9.72 0.89
C ARG A 94 3.32 -8.38 1.33
N ILE A 95 3.04 -7.47 0.40
CA ILE A 95 2.37 -6.19 0.70
C ILE A 95 0.94 -6.44 1.22
N THR A 96 0.17 -7.30 0.56
CA THR A 96 -1.20 -7.65 0.98
C THR A 96 -1.21 -8.16 2.42
N LEU A 97 -0.32 -9.10 2.74
CA LEU A 97 -0.21 -9.66 4.09
C LEU A 97 0.29 -8.63 5.12
N ALA A 98 1.23 -7.75 4.74
CA ALA A 98 1.71 -6.67 5.61
C ALA A 98 0.62 -5.63 5.89
N ASN A 99 -0.25 -5.34 4.92
CA ASN A 99 -1.37 -4.41 5.11
C ASN A 99 -2.36 -4.89 6.17
N ARG A 100 -2.56 -6.20 6.30
CA ARG A 100 -3.38 -6.80 7.38
C ARG A 100 -2.77 -6.59 8.77
N GLN A 101 -1.45 -6.40 8.85
CA GLN A 101 -0.72 -6.12 10.08
C GLN A 101 -0.50 -4.62 10.29
N THR A 102 -1.50 -3.79 9.95
CA THR A 102 -1.48 -2.31 10.07
C THR A 102 -0.57 -1.56 9.08
N GLY A 103 0.28 -2.25 8.30
CA GLY A 103 1.12 -1.62 7.27
C GLY A 103 1.90 -0.39 7.78
N PRO A 104 1.79 0.80 7.17
CA PRO A 104 2.52 1.99 7.59
C PRO A 104 1.92 2.63 8.86
N GLU A 105 0.69 2.28 9.23
CA GLU A 105 0.03 2.80 10.43
C GLU A 105 0.66 2.27 11.73
N GLN A 106 1.52 1.26 11.62
CA GLN A 106 2.26 0.70 12.76
C GLN A 106 3.02 1.78 13.53
N VAL A 107 3.58 2.79 12.86
CA VAL A 107 4.22 3.95 13.52
C VAL A 107 3.24 4.73 14.39
N MET A 108 2.05 5.03 13.86
CA MET A 108 1.01 5.75 14.60
C MET A 108 0.50 4.92 15.79
N GLN A 109 0.34 3.61 15.59
CA GLN A 109 -0.09 2.69 16.64
C GLN A 109 0.94 2.58 17.76
N MET A 110 2.24 2.50 17.43
CA MET A 110 3.32 2.52 18.41
C MET A 110 3.30 3.79 19.25
N VAL A 111 3.19 4.97 18.61
CA VAL A 111 3.09 6.25 19.31
C VAL A 111 1.87 6.28 20.22
N LYS A 112 0.70 5.86 19.73
CA LYS A 112 -0.53 5.80 20.53
C LYS A 112 -0.37 4.92 21.78
N ASP A 113 0.28 3.77 21.65
CA ASP A 113 0.36 2.79 22.73
C ASP A 113 1.44 3.12 23.76
N GLN A 114 2.54 3.76 23.35
CA GLN A 114 3.70 3.98 24.21
C GLN A 114 3.84 5.42 24.69
N CYS A 115 3.15 6.37 24.06
CA CYS A 115 3.21 7.77 24.46
C CYS A 115 2.02 8.12 25.37
N PRO A 116 2.25 8.89 26.45
CA PRO A 116 1.21 9.24 27.43
C PRO A 116 0.18 10.25 26.90
N GLY A 117 0.18 10.56 25.60
CA GLY A 117 -0.74 11.54 24.98
C GLY A 117 -0.48 13.01 25.39
N ALA A 118 0.59 13.27 26.14
CA ALA A 118 0.99 14.60 26.60
C ALA A 118 2.19 15.18 25.82
N CYS A 119 2.57 14.54 24.71
CA CYS A 119 3.65 15.04 23.86
C CYS A 119 3.19 16.33 23.16
N GLY A 120 4.03 17.36 23.23
CA GLY A 120 3.84 18.62 22.50
C GLY A 120 4.30 18.46 21.04
N GLU A 121 5.14 19.37 20.55
CA GLU A 121 5.69 19.28 19.19
C GLU A 121 6.69 18.13 19.01
N THR A 122 7.26 17.62 20.11
CA THR A 122 8.22 16.51 20.12
C THR A 122 7.81 15.44 21.14
N HIS A 123 8.13 14.18 20.84
CA HIS A 123 7.87 13.04 21.71
C HIS A 123 9.19 12.37 22.12
N SER A 124 9.27 11.88 23.36
CA SER A 124 10.46 11.16 23.89
C SER A 124 10.16 9.71 24.31
N CYS A 125 8.90 9.30 24.23
CA CYS A 125 8.41 7.95 24.56
C CYS A 125 9.00 6.85 23.67
N ILE A 126 9.35 7.17 22.42
CA ILE A 126 9.91 6.23 21.44
C ILE A 126 11.08 6.91 20.75
N PRO A 127 12.26 6.29 20.68
CA PRO A 127 13.37 6.84 19.91
C PRO A 127 13.03 6.95 18.43
N THR A 128 13.40 8.08 17.81
CA THR A 128 13.09 8.38 16.39
C THR A 128 13.59 7.29 15.44
N TYR A 129 14.79 6.75 15.68
CA TYR A 129 15.37 5.73 14.81
C TYR A 129 14.49 4.46 14.72
N VAL A 130 13.76 4.11 15.79
CA VAL A 130 12.87 2.95 15.80
C VAL A 130 11.68 3.20 14.88
N LEU A 131 11.08 4.39 14.94
CA LEU A 131 9.97 4.78 14.06
C LEU A 131 10.41 4.85 12.60
N GLU A 132 11.62 5.36 12.35
CA GLU A 132 12.23 5.41 11.02
C GLU A 132 12.51 4.02 10.46
N GLU A 133 12.94 3.07 11.29
CA GLU A 133 13.21 1.69 10.88
C GLU A 133 11.92 1.00 10.41
N VAL A 134 10.84 1.13 11.18
CA VAL A 134 9.51 0.59 10.84
C VAL A 134 8.99 1.23 9.55
N ALA A 135 9.03 2.55 9.45
CA ALA A 135 8.60 3.27 8.25
C ALA A 135 9.41 2.88 7.01
N THR A 136 10.73 2.69 7.16
CA THR A 136 11.64 2.32 6.07
C THR A 136 11.44 0.89 5.61
N ALA A 137 11.24 -0.05 6.53
CA ALA A 137 10.97 -1.45 6.22
C ALA A 137 9.72 -1.57 5.33
N TYR A 138 8.65 -0.86 5.67
CA TYR A 138 7.43 -0.85 4.87
C TYR A 138 7.62 -0.20 3.49
N LYS A 139 8.29 0.96 3.41
CA LYS A 139 8.60 1.64 2.14
C LYS A 139 9.38 0.74 1.18
N LYS A 140 10.38 0.01 1.68
CA LYS A 140 11.14 -0.96 0.88
C LYS A 140 10.25 -2.08 0.36
N LEU A 141 9.38 -2.63 1.21
CA LEU A 141 8.47 -3.69 0.82
C LEU A 141 7.49 -3.23 -0.28
N ALA A 142 6.93 -2.03 -0.13
CA ALA A 142 6.00 -1.43 -1.08
C ALA A 142 6.67 -0.97 -2.40
N GLY A 143 8.00 -1.00 -2.48
CA GLY A 143 8.75 -0.51 -3.65
C GLY A 143 8.82 1.01 -3.75
N PHE A 144 8.59 1.73 -2.64
CA PHE A 144 8.70 3.19 -2.56
C PHE A 144 10.07 3.68 -2.06
N ASP A 145 11.04 2.79 -1.90
CA ASP A 145 12.39 3.19 -1.51
C ASP A 145 13.05 4.00 -2.64
N ARG A 146 13.41 5.25 -2.32
CA ARG A 146 13.95 6.22 -3.27
C ARG A 146 15.25 5.76 -3.95
N LYS A 147 16.07 4.93 -3.30
CA LYS A 147 17.29 4.38 -3.93
C LYS A 147 16.97 3.30 -4.96
N SER A 148 15.90 2.51 -4.73
CA SER A 148 15.41 1.52 -5.68
C SER A 148 14.64 2.13 -6.86
N LEU A 149 14.00 3.30 -6.67
CA LEU A 149 13.27 4.01 -7.72
C LEU A 149 14.21 4.70 -8.72
N GLY A 150 15.34 5.26 -8.26
CA GLY A 150 16.28 5.99 -9.11
C GLY A 150 17.15 5.13 -10.03
N THR A 151 17.12 3.80 -9.89
CA THR A 151 17.90 2.86 -10.72
C THR A 151 17.09 2.24 -11.88
N ARG A 152 15.78 2.48 -11.95
CA ARG A 152 14.95 2.14 -13.10
C ARG A 152 14.94 3.32 -14.06
N VAL A 153 15.86 3.29 -15.02
CA VAL A 153 15.95 4.27 -16.10
C VAL A 153 14.70 4.12 -16.98
N ILE A 154 14.00 5.24 -17.22
CA ILE A 154 12.95 5.39 -18.24
C ILE A 154 13.61 5.44 -19.61
#